data_AF-A0A920UH52-F1
#
_entry.id   AF-A0A920UH52-F1
#
_cell.length_a   1.000
_cell.length_b   1.000
_cell.length_c   1.000
_cell.angle_alpha   90.00
_cell.angle_beta   90.00
_cell.angle_gamma   90.00
#
_symmetry.space_group_name_H-M   'P 1'
#
loop_
_entity.id
_entity.type
_entity.pdbx_description
1 polymer ?
#
loop_
_entity_poly.entity_id
_entity_poly.type
_entity_poly.pdbx_seq_one_letter_code
_entity_poly.pdbx_strand_id
1 'polypeptide(L)'
;MQSKNWGAFLCDCRSTVNLDQKIIGAPVPLVKVATNPEEEIHTFAKEAEQQNIEHVLVGCCAEPAVFEQALKGKTLHFLNLKGKCFTPHSDTEKAHLKALKLINAEIRAASIRTQNKVPINPLRVENKIVIYTEFAEGMKMAGKLGDLFAEGQGGLTFCISPETEGMDNSPLSDQRVSLVSVEGRLGNLRITLEPRTIA
;
A
#
# COMPACT_ATOMS: atom_id res chain seq x y z
N MET A 1 -3.84 -13.60 26.97
CA MET A 1 -2.46 -14.10 26.74
C MET A 1 -1.67 -12.98 26.10
N GLN A 2 -0.54 -12.58 26.69
CA GLN A 2 0.37 -11.61 26.07
C GLN A 2 1.12 -12.25 24.90
N SER A 3 1.34 -11.49 23.83
CA SER A 3 2.09 -11.98 22.67
C SER A 3 3.58 -11.71 22.89
N LYS A 4 4.34 -12.76 23.25
CA LYS A 4 5.69 -12.65 23.85
C LYS A 4 6.75 -11.99 22.96
N ASN A 5 6.59 -11.98 21.65
CA ASN A 5 7.51 -11.38 20.66
C ASN A 5 6.96 -10.08 20.05
N TRP A 6 5.99 -9.43 20.71
CA TRP A 6 5.38 -8.18 20.25
C TRP A 6 5.82 -6.98 21.08
N GLY A 7 5.98 -5.85 20.42
CA GLY A 7 6.12 -4.54 21.05
C GLY A 7 5.10 -3.55 20.51
N ALA A 8 4.84 -2.47 21.24
CA ALA A 8 4.01 -1.37 20.80
C ALA A 8 4.72 -0.03 21.01
N PHE A 9 4.91 0.70 19.92
CA PHE A 9 5.35 2.09 19.93
C PHE A 9 4.14 2.98 19.61
N LEU A 10 3.65 3.71 20.59
CA LEU A 10 2.45 4.54 20.50
C LEU A 10 2.83 6.01 20.64
N CYS A 11 2.13 6.91 19.96
CA CYS A 11 2.39 8.35 20.06
C CYS A 11 1.20 9.10 20.65
N ASP A 12 1.45 9.92 21.67
CA ASP A 12 0.45 10.80 22.30
C ASP A 12 0.15 12.05 21.45
N CYS A 13 0.75 12.15 20.26
CA CYS A 13 0.63 13.26 19.32
C CYS A 13 0.96 14.62 19.96
N ARG A 14 2.11 14.73 20.63
CA ARG A 14 2.52 15.93 21.39
C ARG A 14 1.54 16.22 22.53
N SER A 15 1.19 15.16 23.25
CA SER A 15 0.26 15.17 24.39
C SER A 15 -1.15 15.66 24.07
N THR A 16 -1.57 15.60 22.79
CA THR A 16 -2.94 15.92 22.38
C THR A 16 -3.89 14.72 22.51
N VAL A 17 -3.33 13.52 22.65
CA VAL A 17 -4.08 12.28 22.86
C VAL A 17 -3.72 11.71 24.23
N ASN A 18 -4.72 11.57 25.09
CA ASN A 18 -4.54 10.89 26.36
C ASN A 18 -4.44 9.38 26.13
N LEU A 19 -3.22 8.84 26.18
CA LEU A 19 -2.93 7.42 26.04
C LEU A 19 -2.59 6.80 27.40
N ASP A 20 -3.42 5.87 27.86
CA ASP A 20 -3.07 5.03 28.99
C ASP A 20 -2.25 3.81 28.53
N GLN A 21 -0.95 3.85 28.81
CA GLN A 21 0.00 2.77 28.50
C GLN A 21 -0.42 1.43 29.14
N LYS A 22 -0.96 1.44 30.36
CA LYS A 22 -1.32 0.21 31.08
C LYS A 22 -2.54 -0.46 30.43
N ILE A 23 -3.50 0.34 29.96
CA ILE A 23 -4.71 -0.18 29.32
C ILE A 23 -4.41 -0.61 27.89
N ILE A 24 -3.86 0.28 27.07
CA ILE A 24 -3.69 0.04 25.63
C ILE A 24 -2.55 -0.95 25.38
N GLY A 25 -1.51 -0.90 26.20
CA GLY A 25 -0.30 -1.71 26.10
C GLY A 25 -0.43 -3.11 26.69
N ALA A 26 -1.49 -3.42 27.45
CA ALA A 26 -1.70 -4.71 28.11
C ALA A 26 -1.44 -5.97 27.24
N PRO A 27 -1.77 -5.99 25.93
CA PRO A 27 -1.57 -7.18 25.09
C PRO A 27 -0.12 -7.55 24.79
N VAL A 28 0.84 -6.64 24.97
CA VAL A 28 2.24 -6.83 24.55
C VAL A 28 3.22 -6.56 25.71
N PRO A 29 4.36 -7.26 25.75
CA PRO A 29 5.35 -7.14 26.84
C PRO A 29 6.14 -5.82 26.83
N LEU A 30 6.40 -5.23 25.65
CA LEU A 30 7.16 -3.99 25.52
C LEU A 30 6.26 -2.89 24.96
N VAL A 31 6.09 -1.79 25.70
CA VAL A 31 5.25 -0.67 25.30
C VAL A 31 5.98 0.64 25.56
N LYS A 32 6.01 1.52 24.58
CA LYS A 32 6.48 2.89 24.70
C LYS A 32 5.41 3.83 24.21
N VAL A 33 5.02 4.79 25.05
CA VAL A 33 4.26 5.97 24.64
C VAL A 33 5.27 7.10 24.46
N ALA A 34 5.35 7.65 23.26
CA ALA A 34 6.28 8.69 22.87
C ALA A 34 5.57 10.01 22.58
N THR A 35 6.17 11.10 23.05
CA THR A 35 5.75 12.46 22.73
C THR A 35 6.53 13.00 21.53
N ASN A 36 7.81 12.62 21.41
CA ASN A 36 8.70 12.95 20.31
C ASN A 36 9.14 11.66 19.59
N PRO A 37 8.34 11.17 18.63
CA PRO A 37 8.56 9.84 18.06
C PRO A 37 9.90 9.68 17.34
N GLU A 38 10.42 10.73 16.70
CA GLU A 38 11.68 10.69 15.94
C GLU A 38 12.91 10.46 16.84
N GLU A 39 12.89 10.97 18.07
CA GLU A 39 13.98 10.81 19.02
C GLU A 39 13.83 9.51 19.82
N GLU A 40 12.61 9.23 20.28
CA GLU A 40 12.34 8.15 21.23
C GLU A 40 12.32 6.76 20.57
N ILE A 41 12.13 6.68 19.25
CA ILE A 41 12.10 5.40 18.52
C ILE A 41 13.42 4.65 18.60
N HIS A 42 14.56 5.35 18.67
CA HIS A 42 15.87 4.71 18.74
C HIS A 42 16.11 4.01 20.08
N THR A 43 15.59 4.56 21.18
CA THR A 43 15.63 3.92 22.50
C THR A 43 14.76 2.67 22.50
N PHE A 44 13.53 2.79 21.98
CA PHE A 44 12.63 1.64 21.85
C PHE A 44 13.22 0.54 20.98
N ALA A 45 13.88 0.87 19.87
CA ALA A 45 14.50 -0.10 18.97
C ALA A 45 15.59 -0.94 19.67
N LYS A 46 16.39 -0.33 20.56
CA LYS A 46 17.39 -1.04 21.37
C LYS A 46 16.73 -2.00 22.35
N GLU A 47 15.67 -1.57 23.03
CA GLU A 47 14.90 -2.41 23.96
C GLU A 47 14.21 -3.57 23.24
N ALA A 48 13.65 -3.30 22.06
CA ALA A 48 13.00 -4.30 21.23
C ALA A 48 13.98 -5.40 20.79
N GLU A 49 15.23 -5.04 20.49
CA GLU A 49 16.27 -6.02 20.18
C GLU A 49 16.65 -6.88 21.39
N GLN A 50 16.87 -6.25 22.55
CA GLN A 50 17.22 -6.95 23.79
C GLN A 50 16.14 -7.94 24.23
N GLN A 51 14.88 -7.64 23.96
CA GLN A 51 13.74 -8.47 24.32
C GLN A 51 13.32 -9.45 23.21
N ASN A 52 14.09 -9.58 22.12
CA ASN A 52 13.76 -10.42 20.98
C ASN A 52 12.35 -10.16 20.43
N ILE A 53 11.95 -8.88 20.38
CA ILE A 53 10.70 -8.48 19.74
C ILE A 53 10.86 -8.67 18.22
N GLU A 54 9.88 -9.31 17.60
CA GLU A 54 9.83 -9.57 16.15
C GLU A 54 8.78 -8.69 15.46
N HIS A 55 7.67 -8.44 16.14
CA HIS A 55 6.53 -7.67 15.64
C HIS A 55 6.40 -6.37 16.42
N VAL A 56 6.27 -5.24 15.73
CA VAL A 56 6.07 -3.93 16.36
C VAL A 56 4.80 -3.28 15.84
N LEU A 57 3.87 -2.99 16.75
CA LEU A 57 2.72 -2.12 16.50
C LEU A 57 3.17 -0.67 16.54
N VAL A 58 2.90 0.09 15.49
CA VAL A 58 3.20 1.52 15.40
C VAL A 58 1.90 2.31 15.40
N GLY A 59 1.61 2.95 16.54
CA GLY A 59 0.45 3.80 16.77
C GLY A 59 0.79 5.29 16.65
N CYS A 60 1.46 5.70 15.58
CA CYS A 60 1.90 7.08 15.35
C CYS A 60 1.49 7.57 13.96
N CYS A 61 1.35 8.88 13.80
CA CYS A 61 1.06 9.53 12.52
C CYS A 61 2.30 10.11 11.81
N ALA A 62 3.50 9.93 12.35
CA ALA A 62 4.74 10.27 11.67
C ALA A 62 4.96 9.39 10.43
N GLU A 63 5.86 9.81 9.54
CA GLU A 63 6.13 9.09 8.30
C GLU A 63 6.63 7.66 8.57
N PRO A 64 6.09 6.64 7.86
CA PRO A 64 6.49 5.24 8.04
C PRO A 64 8.01 5.00 7.95
N ALA A 65 8.69 5.75 7.07
CA ALA A 65 10.13 5.65 6.85
C ALA A 65 10.97 5.83 8.13
N VAL A 66 10.52 6.70 9.06
CA VAL A 66 11.20 6.92 10.35
C VAL A 66 11.27 5.62 11.16
N PHE A 67 10.17 4.87 11.18
CA PHE A 67 10.06 3.61 11.92
C PHE A 67 10.75 2.47 11.18
N GLU A 68 10.60 2.39 9.86
CA GLU A 68 11.25 1.37 9.03
C GLU A 68 12.77 1.44 9.11
N GLN A 69 13.33 2.66 9.17
CA GLN A 69 14.76 2.87 9.34
C GLN A 69 15.23 2.46 10.74
N ALA A 70 14.51 2.84 11.80
CA ALA A 70 14.90 2.58 13.18
C ALA A 70 14.70 1.12 13.61
N LEU A 71 13.66 0.44 13.10
CA LEU A 71 13.26 -0.92 13.46
C LEU A 71 13.54 -1.92 12.32
N LYS A 72 14.67 -1.75 11.64
CA LYS A 72 15.08 -2.61 10.53
C LYS A 72 15.11 -4.09 10.94
N GLY A 73 14.49 -4.94 10.13
CA GLY A 73 14.39 -6.39 10.39
C GLY A 73 13.23 -6.81 11.27
N LYS A 74 12.43 -5.87 11.79
CA LYS A 74 11.17 -6.16 12.48
C LYS A 74 9.99 -6.12 11.50
N THR A 75 8.93 -6.85 11.83
CA THR A 75 7.65 -6.74 11.11
C THR A 75 6.84 -5.60 11.70
N LEU A 76 6.61 -4.54 10.93
CA LEU A 76 5.90 -3.34 11.38
C LEU A 76 4.40 -3.41 11.07
N HIS A 77 3.59 -3.05 12.05
CA HIS A 77 2.13 -3.04 11.98
C HIS A 77 1.61 -1.64 12.29
N PHE A 78 1.35 -0.85 11.25
CA PHE A 78 0.89 0.53 11.42
C PHE A 78 -0.61 0.60 11.72
N LEU A 79 -0.96 1.25 12.83
CA LEU A 79 -2.33 1.50 13.26
C LEU A 79 -2.57 2.99 13.46
N ASN A 80 -3.49 3.57 12.66
CA ASN A 80 -3.92 4.96 12.84
C ASN A 80 -4.86 5.10 14.04
N LEU A 81 -4.30 5.08 15.25
CA LEU A 81 -5.09 5.24 16.48
C LEU A 81 -5.64 6.65 16.63
N LYS A 82 -4.90 7.70 16.23
CA LYS A 82 -5.40 9.09 16.30
C LYS A 82 -6.69 9.24 15.49
N GLY A 83 -6.61 9.09 14.16
CA GLY A 83 -7.72 9.38 13.26
C GLY A 83 -8.87 8.37 13.34
N LYS A 84 -8.57 7.08 13.54
CA LYS A 84 -9.62 6.03 13.55
C LYS A 84 -10.14 5.68 14.94
N CYS A 85 -9.47 6.13 16.01
CA CYS A 85 -9.84 5.81 17.38
C CYS A 85 -10.08 7.06 18.23
N PHE A 86 -9.06 7.87 18.53
CA PHE A 86 -9.17 8.94 19.51
C PHE A 86 -9.90 10.20 18.99
N THR A 87 -9.67 10.62 17.74
CA THR A 87 -10.36 11.78 17.14
C THR A 87 -11.90 11.65 17.11
N PRO A 88 -12.49 10.51 16.72
CA PRO A 88 -13.95 10.39 16.66
C PRO A 88 -14.64 10.13 18.02
N HIS A 89 -13.90 9.94 19.12
CA HIS A 89 -14.49 9.69 20.44
C HIS A 89 -14.23 10.87 21.38
N SER A 90 -15.30 11.47 21.88
CA SER A 90 -15.22 12.45 22.97
C SER A 90 -14.97 11.80 24.34
N ASP A 91 -15.33 10.53 24.48
CA ASP A 91 -15.15 9.73 25.69
C ASP A 91 -13.82 8.96 25.63
N THR A 92 -12.93 9.30 26.56
CA THR A 92 -11.58 8.75 26.64
C THR A 92 -11.58 7.25 26.99
N GLU A 93 -12.47 6.78 27.85
CA GLU A 93 -12.54 5.36 28.20
C GLU A 93 -13.00 4.52 27.00
N LYS A 94 -14.01 5.00 26.27
CA LYS A 94 -14.46 4.33 25.04
C LYS A 94 -13.36 4.32 23.98
N ALA A 95 -12.60 5.40 23.86
CA ALA A 95 -11.44 5.46 22.97
C ALA A 95 -10.39 4.42 23.35
N HIS A 96 -10.06 4.29 24.64
CA HIS A 96 -9.14 3.28 25.15
C HIS A 96 -9.60 1.85 24.87
N LEU A 97 -10.87 1.54 25.15
CA LEU A 97 -11.45 0.22 24.87
C LEU A 97 -11.42 -0.10 23.37
N LYS A 98 -11.69 0.87 22.51
CA LYS A 98 -11.59 0.69 21.06
C LYS A 98 -10.14 0.50 20.61
N ALA A 99 -9.19 1.27 21.14
CA ALA A 99 -7.77 1.12 20.83
C ALA A 99 -7.26 -0.29 21.20
N LEU A 100 -7.62 -0.76 22.39
CA LEU A 100 -7.32 -2.13 22.84
C LEU A 100 -7.91 -3.20 21.91
N LYS A 101 -9.14 -3.01 21.44
CA LYS A 101 -9.77 -3.92 20.46
C LYS A 101 -9.03 -3.91 19.12
N LEU A 102 -8.64 -2.75 18.62
CA LEU A 102 -7.90 -2.62 17.36
C LEU A 102 -6.52 -3.30 17.44
N ILE A 103 -5.80 -3.12 18.55
CA ILE A 103 -4.51 -3.76 18.78
C ILE A 103 -4.65 -5.29 18.82
N ASN A 104 -5.60 -5.80 19.61
CA ASN A 104 -5.83 -7.25 19.67
C ASN A 104 -6.26 -7.83 18.32
N ALA A 105 -7.08 -7.10 17.56
CA ALA A 105 -7.49 -7.51 16.23
C ALA A 105 -6.30 -7.60 15.26
N GLU A 106 -5.38 -6.64 15.30
CA GLU A 106 -4.18 -6.65 14.44
C GLU A 106 -3.23 -7.79 14.82
N ILE A 107 -2.96 -7.99 16.11
CA ILE A 107 -2.16 -9.12 16.61
C ILE A 107 -2.74 -10.45 16.12
N ARG A 108 -4.06 -10.63 16.24
CA ARG A 108 -4.75 -11.83 15.79
C ARG A 108 -4.69 -11.99 14.28
N ALA A 109 -4.92 -10.91 13.52
CA ALA A 109 -4.87 -10.93 12.06
C ALA A 109 -3.46 -11.27 11.56
N ALA A 110 -2.42 -10.70 12.17
CA ALA A 110 -1.03 -11.02 11.88
C ALA A 110 -0.70 -12.50 12.15
N SER A 111 -1.17 -13.03 13.28
CA SER A 111 -1.00 -14.45 13.63
C SER A 111 -1.68 -15.39 12.62
N ILE A 112 -2.85 -15.00 12.11
CA ILE A 112 -3.53 -15.77 11.06
C ILE A 112 -2.74 -15.71 9.75
N ARG A 113 -2.19 -14.55 9.38
CA ARG A 113 -1.39 -14.37 8.16
C ARG A 113 -0.08 -15.16 8.19
N THR A 114 0.56 -15.30 9.36
CA THR A 114 1.79 -16.10 9.49
C THR A 114 1.52 -17.60 9.43
N GLN A 115 0.39 -18.06 10.00
CA GLN A 115 -0.03 -19.47 9.93
C GLN A 115 -0.54 -19.87 8.54
N ASN A 116 -1.31 -18.99 7.90
CA ASN A 116 -1.88 -19.19 6.57
C ASN A 116 -1.16 -18.30 5.58
N LYS A 117 0.05 -18.70 5.17
CA LYS A 117 0.76 -18.04 4.07
C LYS A 117 -0.09 -18.17 2.81
N VAL A 118 -0.84 -17.10 2.50
CA VAL A 118 -1.56 -17.00 1.24
C VAL A 118 -0.49 -17.06 0.14
N PRO A 119 -0.64 -17.92 -0.88
CA PRO A 119 0.26 -17.94 -2.00
C PRO A 119 0.27 -16.53 -2.62
N ILE A 120 1.39 -15.83 -2.47
CA ILE A 120 1.62 -14.60 -3.21
C ILE A 120 1.93 -15.07 -4.62
N ASN A 121 1.02 -14.83 -5.55
CA ASN A 121 1.34 -14.93 -6.97
C ASN A 121 1.97 -13.57 -7.36
N PRO A 122 3.30 -13.45 -7.44
CA PRO A 122 3.92 -12.18 -7.82
C PRO A 122 3.45 -11.82 -9.21
N LEU A 123 2.60 -10.79 -9.30
CA LEU A 123 2.18 -10.24 -10.57
C LEU A 123 3.40 -9.60 -11.21
N ARG A 124 3.91 -10.21 -12.28
CA ARG A 124 4.89 -9.57 -13.14
C ARG A 124 4.14 -8.60 -14.03
N VAL A 125 4.33 -7.32 -13.78
CA VAL A 125 3.93 -6.27 -14.72
C VAL A 125 5.07 -6.13 -15.70
N GLU A 126 4.87 -6.61 -16.91
CA GLU A 126 5.82 -6.40 -18.01
C GLU A 126 5.82 -4.92 -18.40
N ASN A 127 6.91 -4.46 -19.02
CA ASN A 127 7.05 -3.07 -19.49
C ASN A 127 6.26 -2.84 -20.79
N LYS A 128 5.01 -3.33 -20.86
CA LYS A 128 4.13 -3.20 -22.02
C LYS A 128 2.84 -2.50 -21.64
N ILE A 129 2.57 -1.37 -22.29
CA ILE A 129 1.35 -0.61 -22.10
C ILE A 129 0.56 -0.67 -23.40
N VAL A 130 -0.73 -1.03 -23.29
CA VAL A 130 -1.69 -0.92 -24.40
C VAL A 130 -2.63 0.23 -24.10
N ILE A 131 -2.69 1.22 -24.98
CA ILE A 131 -3.72 2.27 -24.92
C ILE A 131 -4.65 2.05 -26.09
N TYR A 132 -5.91 1.74 -25.78
CA TYR A 132 -7.02 1.67 -26.74
C TYR A 132 -7.98 2.83 -26.46
N THR A 133 -8.06 3.78 -27.37
CA THR A 133 -8.81 5.03 -27.15
C THR A 133 -9.36 5.60 -28.45
N GLU A 134 -10.44 6.36 -28.33
CA GLU A 134 -11.00 7.22 -29.38
C GLU A 134 -10.90 8.72 -29.04
N PHE A 135 -10.49 9.05 -27.81
CA PHE A 135 -10.44 10.42 -27.30
C PHE A 135 -9.04 11.07 -27.41
N ALA A 136 -9.02 12.40 -27.55
CA ALA A 136 -7.80 13.21 -27.64
C ALA A 136 -6.93 13.11 -26.39
N GLU A 137 -7.53 12.93 -25.21
CA GLU A 137 -6.84 12.72 -23.95
C GLU A 137 -6.01 11.43 -23.97
N GLY A 138 -6.54 10.36 -24.56
CA GLY A 138 -5.83 9.10 -24.73
C GLY A 138 -4.66 9.23 -25.71
N MET A 139 -4.82 10.00 -26.78
CA MET A 139 -3.72 10.33 -27.70
C MET A 139 -2.63 11.16 -27.02
N LYS A 140 -3.02 12.16 -26.22
CA LYS A 140 -2.09 12.99 -25.43
C LYS A 140 -1.33 12.16 -24.39
N MET A 141 -1.99 11.17 -23.79
CA MET A 141 -1.36 10.22 -22.87
C MET A 141 -0.36 9.32 -23.61
N ALA A 142 -0.71 8.81 -24.78
CA ALA A 142 0.17 7.99 -25.60
C ALA A 142 1.44 8.75 -26.02
N GLY A 143 1.32 10.02 -26.43
CA GLY A 143 2.48 10.86 -26.75
C GLY A 143 3.42 11.03 -25.56
N LYS A 144 2.88 11.42 -24.39
CA LYS A 144 3.67 11.57 -23.16
C LYS A 144 4.38 10.27 -22.72
N LEU A 145 3.73 9.13 -22.93
CA LEU A 145 4.32 7.83 -22.61
C LEU A 145 5.35 7.43 -23.66
N GLY A 146 5.11 7.70 -24.94
CA GLY A 146 6.05 7.44 -26.03
C GLY A 146 7.41 8.07 -25.80
N ASP A 147 7.44 9.32 -25.32
CA ASP A 147 8.67 10.02 -24.93
C ASP A 147 9.45 9.29 -23.83
N LEU A 148 8.75 8.62 -22.90
CA LEU A 148 9.36 7.85 -21.81
C LEU A 148 9.85 6.46 -22.26
N PHE A 149 9.26 5.88 -23.31
CA PHE A 149 9.67 4.58 -23.86
C PHE A 149 10.79 4.70 -24.91
N ALA A 150 11.07 5.90 -25.43
CA ALA A 150 12.22 6.15 -26.31
C ALA A 150 13.58 5.84 -25.64
N GLU A 151 13.62 5.73 -24.30
CA GLU A 151 14.84 5.54 -23.51
C GLU A 151 15.02 4.14 -22.89
N GLY A 152 14.18 3.12 -23.20
CA GLY A 152 14.31 1.81 -22.56
C GLY A 152 13.63 0.60 -23.22
N GLN A 153 14.01 -0.60 -22.79
CA GLN A 153 13.56 -1.94 -23.26
C GLN A 153 12.07 -2.27 -22.96
N GLY A 154 11.20 -1.28 -22.93
CA GLY A 154 9.74 -1.43 -22.81
C GLY A 154 9.02 -1.12 -24.13
N GLY A 155 7.84 -1.68 -24.34
CA GLY A 155 7.05 -1.45 -25.55
C GLY A 155 5.73 -0.77 -25.24
N LEU A 156 5.55 0.45 -25.73
CA LEU A 156 4.21 1.06 -25.81
C LEU A 156 3.54 0.57 -27.10
N THR A 157 2.43 -0.15 -26.96
CA THR A 157 1.55 -0.46 -28.08
C THR A 157 0.37 0.51 -28.03
N PHE A 158 0.35 1.48 -28.93
CA PHE A 158 -0.76 2.41 -29.06
C PHE A 158 -1.71 1.94 -30.16
N CYS A 159 -3.00 1.90 -29.83
CA CYS A 159 -4.06 1.33 -30.64
C CYS A 159 -5.25 2.28 -30.68
N ILE A 160 -5.79 2.54 -31.86
CA ILE A 160 -6.96 3.40 -32.03
C ILE A 160 -8.18 2.55 -32.39
N SER A 161 -9.34 2.91 -31.83
CA SER A 161 -10.60 2.25 -32.19
C SER A 161 -10.90 2.41 -33.69
N PRO A 162 -11.43 1.39 -34.38
CA PRO A 162 -11.85 1.52 -35.77
C PRO A 162 -12.99 2.54 -35.95
N GLU A 163 -13.74 2.79 -34.88
CA GLU A 163 -14.91 3.67 -34.84
C GLU A 163 -14.56 5.15 -34.67
N THR A 164 -13.29 5.48 -34.39
CA THR A 164 -12.86 6.87 -34.23
C THR A 164 -13.05 7.65 -35.54
N GLU A 165 -13.91 8.66 -35.55
CA GLU A 165 -14.16 9.53 -36.70
C GLU A 165 -13.09 10.64 -36.85
N GLY A 166 -12.98 11.24 -38.04
CA GLY A 166 -12.13 12.42 -38.26
C GLY A 166 -10.62 12.16 -38.36
N MET A 167 -10.20 10.91 -38.62
CA MET A 167 -8.80 10.56 -38.84
C MET A 167 -8.46 10.24 -40.30
N ASP A 168 -9.32 10.63 -41.24
CA ASP A 168 -9.07 10.40 -42.67
C ASP A 168 -7.79 11.15 -43.09
N ASN A 169 -6.81 10.41 -43.63
CA ASN A 169 -5.44 10.85 -43.95
C ASN A 169 -4.50 11.07 -42.74
N SER A 170 -4.84 10.59 -41.54
CA SER A 170 -3.92 10.64 -40.40
C SER A 170 -2.77 9.62 -40.58
N PRO A 171 -1.52 9.98 -40.23
CA PRO A 171 -0.40 9.03 -40.19
C PRO A 171 -0.59 7.92 -39.13
N LEU A 172 -1.60 8.06 -38.26
CA LEU A 172 -1.95 7.06 -37.24
C LEU A 172 -3.04 6.09 -37.72
N SER A 173 -3.46 6.16 -38.99
CA SER A 173 -4.49 5.27 -39.56
C SER A 173 -4.10 3.79 -39.46
N ASP A 174 -2.81 3.49 -39.60
CA ASP A 174 -2.26 2.13 -39.51
C ASP A 174 -2.26 1.57 -38.07
N GLN A 175 -2.56 2.41 -37.07
CA GLN A 175 -2.67 2.01 -35.66
C GLN A 175 -4.11 1.64 -35.28
N ARG A 176 -5.04 1.64 -36.24
CA ARG A 176 -6.42 1.18 -36.02
C ARG A 176 -6.46 -0.33 -35.91
N VAL A 177 -6.96 -0.80 -34.79
CA VAL A 177 -7.13 -2.23 -34.51
C VAL A 177 -8.48 -2.46 -33.86
N SER A 178 -9.10 -3.60 -34.12
CA SER A 178 -10.31 -4.03 -33.42
C SER A 178 -9.93 -4.79 -32.16
N LEU A 179 -10.52 -4.44 -31.02
CA LEU A 179 -10.44 -5.26 -29.82
C LEU A 179 -11.31 -6.51 -29.97
N VAL A 180 -10.68 -7.68 -30.04
CA VAL A 180 -11.39 -8.96 -30.28
C VAL A 180 -11.78 -9.62 -28.96
N SER A 181 -10.84 -9.74 -28.02
CA SER A 181 -11.12 -10.35 -26.72
C SER A 181 -10.18 -9.84 -25.62
N VAL A 182 -10.70 -9.83 -24.40
CA VAL A 182 -9.94 -9.63 -23.16
C VAL A 182 -10.22 -10.82 -22.26
N GLU A 183 -9.22 -11.68 -22.07
CA GLU A 183 -9.35 -12.95 -21.37
C GLU A 183 -8.34 -13.04 -20.20
N GLY A 184 -8.64 -13.91 -19.23
CA GLY A 184 -7.74 -14.19 -18.11
C GLY A 184 -8.03 -13.36 -16.86
N ARG A 185 -7.07 -13.35 -15.93
CA ARG A 185 -7.10 -12.65 -14.63
C ARG A 185 -5.81 -11.82 -14.47
N LEU A 186 -5.73 -11.03 -13.40
CA LEU A 186 -4.50 -10.36 -13.00
C LEU A 186 -3.33 -11.38 -12.98
N GLY A 187 -2.31 -11.14 -13.80
CA GLY A 187 -1.11 -11.98 -13.93
C GLY A 187 -1.10 -12.94 -15.13
N ASN A 188 -2.23 -13.15 -15.81
CA ASN A 188 -2.32 -13.91 -17.05
C ASN A 188 -3.32 -13.29 -18.04
N LEU A 189 -3.48 -11.96 -17.98
CA LEU A 189 -4.34 -11.21 -18.87
C LEU A 189 -3.86 -11.36 -20.32
N ARG A 190 -4.78 -11.71 -21.23
CA ARG A 190 -4.56 -11.73 -22.68
C ARG A 190 -5.50 -10.75 -23.33
N ILE A 191 -4.94 -9.90 -24.17
CA ILE A 191 -5.67 -8.96 -25.02
C ILE A 191 -5.40 -9.37 -26.47
N THR A 192 -6.46 -9.66 -27.21
CA THR A 192 -6.40 -10.01 -28.63
C THR A 192 -6.85 -8.82 -29.45
N LEU A 193 -5.98 -8.35 -30.34
CA LEU A 193 -6.24 -7.21 -31.23
C LEU A 193 -6.07 -7.68 -32.67
N GLU A 194 -6.97 -7.26 -33.56
CA GLU A 194 -6.89 -7.55 -34.99
C GLU A 194 -6.66 -6.27 -35.79
N PRO A 195 -5.68 -6.24 -36.70
CA PRO A 195 -5.51 -5.11 -37.62
C PRO A 195 -6.75 -4.96 -38.49
N ARG A 196 -7.15 -3.71 -38.74
CA ARG A 196 -8.14 -3.46 -39.79
C ARG A 196 -7.45 -3.68 -41.14
N THR A 197 -7.77 -4.78 -41.83
CA THR A 197 -7.38 -4.95 -43.23
C THR A 197 -8.08 -3.88 -44.07
N ILE A 198 -7.28 -2.98 -44.64
CA ILE A 198 -7.74 -2.04 -45.66
C ILE A 198 -8.01 -2.88 -46.92
N ALA A 199 -9.29 -2.97 -47.32
CA ALA A 199 -9.70 -3.52 -48.61
C ALA A 199 -9.75 -2.40 -49.66
#